data_AF-A0A7W5KYW1-F1
#
_entry.id   AF-A0A7W5KYW1-F1
#
_cell.length_a   1.000
_cell.length_b   1.000
_cell.length_c   1.000
_cell.angle_alpha   90.00
_cell.angle_beta   90.00
_cell.angle_gamma   90.00
#
_symmetry.space_group_name_H-M   'P 1'
#
loop_
_entity.id
_entity.type
_entity.pdbx_description
1 polymer ?
#
loop_
_entity_poly.entity_id
_entity_poly.type
_entity_poly.pdbx_seq_one_letter_code
_entity_poly.pdbx_strand_id
1 'polypeptide(L)'
;MLNLSDKLINELNSFVPHARLELPNGTVDLYSSDMGDKLLDAGFLNFVVRNASSVQGYPLTEFEVTKLTVIGQENLKKPNASYIMYVWIEEERLCAQHWDGFISYFDLKTFAFLEQKFIK
;
A
#
# COMPACT_ATOMS: atom_id res chain seq x y z
N MET A 1 8.22 1.37 5.61
CA MET A 1 6.99 1.68 6.41
C MET A 1 7.30 2.73 7.48
N LEU A 2 6.41 3.71 7.69
CA LEU A 2 6.57 4.77 8.70
C LEU A 2 5.28 4.95 9.52
N ASN A 3 5.43 5.29 10.80
CA ASN A 3 4.28 5.67 11.64
C ASN A 3 3.61 6.93 11.08
N LEU A 4 2.28 6.92 11.03
CA LEU A 4 1.51 8.08 10.64
C LEU A 4 1.45 9.11 11.78
N SER A 5 1.28 10.38 11.42
CA SER A 5 1.04 11.44 12.41
C SER A 5 -0.32 11.27 13.10
N ASP A 6 -0.43 11.74 14.34
CA ASP A 6 -1.70 11.69 15.10
C ASP A 6 -2.86 12.37 14.35
N LYS A 7 -2.55 13.46 13.63
CA LYS A 7 -3.53 14.16 12.79
C LYS A 7 -4.11 13.20 11.74
N LEU A 8 -3.24 12.52 10.99
CA LEU A 8 -3.64 11.62 9.91
C LEU A 8 -4.37 10.37 10.47
N ILE A 9 -3.95 9.87 11.63
CA ILE A 9 -4.63 8.78 12.34
C ILE A 9 -6.06 9.17 12.74
N ASN A 10 -6.24 10.37 13.31
CA ASN A 10 -7.56 10.88 13.69
C ASN A 10 -8.48 11.05 12.48
N GLU A 11 -7.94 11.55 11.36
CA GLU A 11 -8.68 11.60 10.10
C GLU A 11 -9.08 10.19 9.65
N LEU A 12 -8.14 9.24 9.56
CA LEU A 12 -8.42 7.86 9.15
C LEU A 12 -9.51 7.18 10.00
N ASN A 13 -9.55 7.45 11.31
CA ASN A 13 -10.55 6.88 12.22
C ASN A 13 -11.97 7.43 11.98
N SER A 14 -12.09 8.52 11.21
CA SER A 14 -13.36 9.10 10.77
C SER A 14 -13.84 8.53 9.44
N PHE A 15 -13.04 7.69 8.77
CA PHE A 15 -13.39 7.05 7.50
C PHE A 15 -13.51 5.54 7.65
N VAL A 16 -14.45 4.96 6.91
CA VAL A 16 -14.54 3.51 6.74
C VAL A 16 -13.56 3.09 5.62
N PRO A 17 -12.66 2.12 5.86
CA PRO A 17 -11.77 1.64 4.81
C PRO A 17 -12.59 0.98 3.68
N HIS A 18 -12.11 1.15 2.45
CA HIS A 18 -12.66 0.52 1.26
C HIS A 18 -12.57 -1.01 1.33
N ALA A 19 -11.45 -1.51 1.85
CA ALA A 19 -11.25 -2.91 2.16
C ALA A 19 -10.43 -3.05 3.44
N ARG A 20 -10.70 -4.11 4.22
CA ARG A 20 -9.95 -4.48 5.42
C ARG A 20 -9.55 -5.94 5.32
N LEU A 21 -8.26 -6.21 5.50
CA LEU A 21 -7.71 -7.55 5.62
C LEU A 21 -7.26 -7.78 7.06
N GLU A 22 -7.73 -8.85 7.67
CA GLU A 22 -7.31 -9.25 9.02
C GLU A 22 -5.95 -9.97 8.95
N LEU A 23 -5.03 -9.57 9.84
CA LEU A 23 -3.73 -10.20 10.05
C LEU A 23 -3.64 -10.75 11.48
N PRO A 24 -2.77 -11.74 11.75
CA PRO A 24 -2.63 -12.29 13.10
C PRO A 24 -2.33 -11.25 14.20
N ASN A 25 -1.73 -10.11 13.84
CA ASN A 25 -1.33 -9.05 14.75
C ASN A 25 -1.90 -7.67 14.40
N GLY A 26 -2.93 -7.59 13.55
CA GLY A 26 -3.39 -6.30 13.06
C GLY A 26 -4.32 -6.38 11.86
N THR A 27 -4.36 -5.29 11.10
CA THR A 27 -5.15 -5.16 9.87
C THR A 27 -4.37 -4.42 8.79
N VAL A 28 -4.72 -4.69 7.53
CA VAL A 28 -4.41 -3.82 6.39
C VAL A 28 -5.70 -3.15 5.96
N ASP A 29 -5.73 -1.83 6.04
CA ASP A 29 -6.86 -1.01 5.66
C ASP A 29 -6.53 -0.26 4.35
N LEU A 30 -7.27 -0.57 3.30
CA LEU A 30 -7.21 0.16 2.03
C LEU A 30 -8.22 1.31 2.05
N TYR A 31 -7.79 2.52 1.70
CA TYR A 31 -8.66 3.70 1.63
C TYR A 31 -8.85 4.14 0.18
N SER A 32 -10.10 4.45 -0.16
CA SER A 32 -10.50 4.97 -1.47
C SER A 32 -10.99 6.42 -1.36
N SER A 33 -11.01 7.17 -2.47
CA SER A 33 -11.55 8.53 -2.52
C SER A 33 -10.82 9.49 -1.54
N ASP A 34 -11.55 10.42 -0.91
CA ASP A 34 -11.00 11.50 -0.06
C ASP A 34 -9.88 11.05 0.90
N MET A 35 -10.07 9.98 1.66
CA MET A 35 -9.04 9.54 2.61
C MET A 35 -7.81 8.94 1.92
N GLY A 36 -7.96 8.27 0.78
CA GLY A 36 -6.80 7.77 0.06
C GLY A 36 -6.07 8.87 -0.72
N ASP A 37 -6.78 9.89 -1.22
CA ASP A 37 -6.18 11.10 -1.78
C ASP A 37 -5.34 11.82 -0.72
N LYS A 38 -5.87 11.97 0.50
CA LYS A 38 -5.13 12.52 1.65
C LYS A 38 -3.89 11.71 2.04
N LEU A 39 -3.93 10.37 1.93
CA LEU A 39 -2.76 9.53 2.16
C LEU A 39 -1.68 9.79 1.09
N LEU A 40 -2.08 9.87 -0.18
CA LEU A 40 -1.18 10.16 -1.30
C LEU A 40 -0.56 11.55 -1.18
N ASP A 41 -1.36 12.57 -0.85
CA ASP A 41 -0.91 13.94 -0.59
C ASP A 41 0.07 14.01 0.60
N ALA A 42 -0.12 13.15 1.60
CA ALA A 42 0.79 12.98 2.73
C ALA A 42 2.05 12.16 2.39
N GLY A 43 2.19 11.67 1.15
CA GLY A 43 3.35 10.93 0.68
C GLY A 43 3.31 9.42 0.94
N PHE A 44 2.13 8.84 1.15
CA PHE A 44 1.94 7.41 1.41
C PHE A 44 1.06 6.75 0.35
N LEU A 45 1.28 5.46 0.08
CA LEU A 45 0.29 4.65 -0.63
C LEU A 45 -1.05 4.68 0.11
N ASN A 46 -2.15 4.49 -0.62
CA ASN A 46 -3.50 4.62 -0.08
C ASN A 46 -3.97 3.41 0.78
N PHE A 47 -3.03 2.67 1.39
CA PHE A 47 -3.32 1.68 2.42
C PHE A 47 -2.49 1.94 3.67
N VAL A 48 -2.96 1.44 4.81
CA VAL A 48 -2.25 1.52 6.09
C VAL A 48 -2.24 0.15 6.76
N VAL A 49 -1.20 -0.10 7.54
CA VAL A 49 -1.08 -1.27 8.42
C VAL A 49 -1.35 -0.81 9.83
N ARG A 50 -2.31 -1.43 10.52
CA ARG A 50 -2.61 -1.16 11.92
C ARG A 50 -2.27 -2.38 12.76
N ASN A 51 -1.58 -2.17 13.87
CA ASN A 51 -1.44 -3.17 14.92
C ASN A 51 -1.80 -2.54 16.26
N ALA A 52 -1.67 -3.30 17.36
CA ALA A 52 -2.07 -2.84 18.69
C ALA A 52 -1.32 -1.56 19.16
N SER A 53 -0.13 -1.27 18.62
CA SER A 53 0.73 -0.18 19.09
C SER A 53 1.00 0.92 18.05
N SER A 54 0.60 0.74 16.79
CA SER A 54 0.95 1.66 15.71
C SER A 54 0.00 1.59 14.52
N VAL A 55 -0.08 2.72 13.80
CA VAL A 55 -0.68 2.84 12.48
C VAL A 55 0.40 3.34 11.53
N GLN A 56 0.69 2.57 10.49
CA GLN A 56 1.83 2.78 9.62
C GLN A 56 1.38 2.89 8.16
N GLY A 57 1.97 3.83 7.43
CA GLY A 57 1.81 3.96 5.98
C GLY A 57 3.06 3.51 5.23
N TYR A 58 2.88 3.14 3.96
CA TYR A 58 3.98 2.84 3.05
C TYR A 58 4.39 4.10 2.29
N PRO A 59 5.61 4.65 2.48
CA PRO A 59 6.00 5.89 1.82
C PRO A 59 6.11 5.73 0.30
N LEU A 60 5.51 6.66 -0.45
CA LEU A 60 5.62 6.70 -1.92
C LEU A 60 7.08 6.83 -2.36
N THR A 61 7.88 7.63 -1.64
CA THR A 61 9.29 7.81 -1.96
C THR A 61 10.08 6.51 -1.82
N GLU A 62 9.84 5.72 -0.77
CA GLU A 62 10.45 4.40 -0.57
C GLU A 62 10.03 3.43 -1.70
N PHE A 63 8.75 3.45 -2.06
CA PHE A 63 8.20 2.62 -3.13
C PHE A 63 8.83 2.93 -4.50
N GLU A 64 8.86 4.21 -4.89
CA GLU A 64 9.31 4.65 -6.20
C GLU A 64 10.83 4.52 -6.42
N VAL A 65 11.64 4.56 -5.36
CA VAL A 65 13.10 4.41 -5.46
C VAL A 65 13.57 2.97 -5.29
N THR A 66 12.66 2.04 -4.97
CA THR A 66 12.98 0.62 -4.85
C THR A 66 13.45 0.11 -6.21
N LYS A 67 14.70 -0.39 -6.26
CA LYS A 67 15.29 -0.95 -7.46
C LYS A 67 14.76 -2.36 -7.69
N LEU A 68 13.74 -2.47 -8.54
CA LEU A 68 13.23 -3.74 -9.03
C LEU A 68 12.88 -3.64 -10.52
N THR A 69 12.91 -4.77 -11.21
CA THR A 69 12.41 -4.88 -12.58
C THR A 69 10.90 -5.13 -12.52
N VAL A 70 10.11 -4.31 -13.21
CA VAL A 70 8.67 -4.54 -13.33
C VAL A 70 8.40 -5.57 -14.43
N ILE A 71 7.84 -6.72 -14.04
CA ILE A 71 7.58 -7.83 -14.97
C ILE A 71 6.52 -7.40 -15.99
N GLY A 72 6.81 -7.56 -17.29
CA GLY A 72 5.93 -7.14 -18.38
C GLY A 72 6.04 -5.66 -18.76
N GLN A 73 6.88 -4.89 -18.06
CA GLN A 73 7.22 -3.50 -18.37
C GLN A 73 8.70 -3.24 -17.99
N GLU A 74 9.63 -4.02 -18.52
CA GLU A 74 11.03 -4.03 -18.09
C GLU A 74 11.78 -2.71 -18.38
N ASN A 75 11.24 -1.87 -19.28
CA ASN A 75 11.76 -0.55 -19.59
C ASN A 75 11.32 0.54 -18.58
N LEU A 76 10.43 0.21 -17.65
CA LEU A 76 9.94 1.14 -16.64
C LEU A 76 11.08 1.47 -15.65
N LYS A 77 11.39 2.76 -15.48
CA LYS A 77 12.53 3.20 -14.64
C LYS A 77 12.25 3.19 -13.14
N LYS A 78 10.96 3.21 -12.76
CA LYS A 78 10.50 3.18 -11.37
C LYS A 78 9.19 2.41 -11.29
N PRO A 79 8.88 1.73 -10.18
CA PRO A 79 7.59 1.08 -9.97
C PRO A 79 6.41 2.05 -10.15
N ASN A 80 5.28 1.55 -10.67
CA ASN A 80 4.06 2.32 -10.79
C ASN A 80 3.39 2.44 -9.41
N ALA A 81 3.32 3.67 -8.90
CA ALA A 81 2.72 3.98 -7.59
C ALA A 81 1.29 4.52 -7.71
N SER A 82 0.59 4.17 -8.79
CA SER A 82 -0.77 4.66 -9.02
C SER A 82 -1.74 4.13 -7.97
N TYR A 83 -2.93 4.73 -7.88
CA TYR A 83 -3.94 4.42 -6.89
C TYR A 83 -4.24 2.90 -6.77
N ILE A 84 -4.18 2.35 -5.56
CA ILE A 84 -4.48 0.94 -5.29
C ILE A 84 -5.99 0.77 -5.16
N MET A 85 -6.54 -0.15 -5.94
CA MET A 85 -7.98 -0.44 -6.00
C MET A 85 -8.37 -1.68 -5.20
N TYR A 86 -7.48 -2.67 -5.13
CA TYR A 86 -7.73 -3.92 -4.43
C TYR A 86 -6.51 -4.38 -3.66
N VAL A 87 -6.76 -5.02 -2.50
CA VAL A 87 -5.75 -5.71 -1.72
C VAL A 87 -6.24 -7.12 -1.37
N TRP A 88 -5.36 -8.11 -1.40
CA TRP A 88 -5.63 -9.47 -0.93
C TRP A 88 -4.35 -10.12 -0.41
N ILE A 89 -4.49 -11.25 0.28
CA ILE A 89 -3.37 -12.07 0.74
C ILE A 89 -3.24 -13.27 -0.17
N GLU A 90 -2.04 -13.52 -0.65
CA GLU A 90 -1.65 -14.72 -1.38
C GLU A 90 -0.42 -15.31 -0.71
N GLU A 91 -0.56 -16.50 -0.11
CA GLU A 91 0.50 -17.15 0.66
C GLU A 91 1.09 -16.23 1.76
N GLU A 92 2.38 -15.89 1.66
CA GLU A 92 3.07 -14.97 2.58
C GLU A 92 3.19 -13.55 2.01
N ARG A 93 2.32 -13.15 1.08
CA ARG A 93 2.38 -11.85 0.40
C ARG A 93 1.08 -11.06 0.55
N LEU A 94 1.23 -9.76 0.76
CA LEU A 94 0.16 -8.79 0.49
C LEU A 94 0.25 -8.39 -0.98
N CYS A 95 -0.82 -8.61 -1.73
CA CYS A 95 -0.97 -8.18 -3.10
C CYS A 95 -1.78 -6.88 -3.15
N ALA A 96 -1.32 -5.90 -3.93
CA ALA A 96 -1.99 -4.62 -4.14
C ALA A 96 -2.16 -4.36 -5.63
N GLN A 97 -3.38 -4.37 -6.13
CA GLN A 97 -3.67 -4.07 -7.53
C GLN A 97 -3.91 -2.58 -7.71
N HIS A 98 -3.17 -1.99 -8.64
CA HIS A 98 -3.21 -0.61 -9.05
C HIS A 98 -4.19 -0.42 -10.21
N TRP A 99 -4.84 0.75 -10.29
CA TRP A 99 -5.81 1.06 -11.35
C TRP A 99 -5.18 1.05 -12.76
N ASP A 100 -3.89 1.34 -12.87
CA ASP A 100 -3.13 1.32 -14.14
C ASP A 100 -2.80 -0.10 -14.63
N GLY A 101 -3.28 -1.16 -13.97
CA GLY A 101 -3.04 -2.54 -14.38
C GLY A 101 -1.70 -3.10 -13.89
N PHE A 102 -1.25 -2.67 -12.72
CA PHE A 102 -0.09 -3.25 -12.03
C PHE A 102 -0.54 -4.01 -10.77
N ILE A 103 0.16 -5.07 -10.39
CA ILE A 103 0.06 -5.69 -9.07
C ILE A 103 1.42 -5.55 -8.38
N SER A 104 1.42 -4.95 -7.19
CA SER A 104 2.56 -4.91 -6.30
C SER A 104 2.46 -6.01 -5.25
N TYR A 105 3.58 -6.68 -4.97
CA TYR A 105 3.68 -7.75 -3.99
C TYR A 105 4.58 -7.28 -2.85
N PHE A 106 4.07 -7.38 -1.63
CA PHE A 106 4.79 -7.05 -0.41
C PHE A 106 4.91 -8.30 0.46
N ASP A 107 6.05 -8.47 1.13
CA ASP A 107 6.22 -9.50 2.15
C ASP A 107 5.25 -9.25 3.31
N LEU A 108 4.45 -10.23 3.71
CA LEU A 108 3.38 -10.02 4.70
C LEU A 108 3.90 -9.76 6.12
N LYS A 109 5.15 -10.17 6.44
CA LYS A 109 5.74 -10.04 7.78
C LYS A 109 6.42 -8.69 7.95
N THR A 110 7.15 -8.25 6.93
CA THR A 110 7.99 -7.05 6.94
C THR A 110 7.37 -5.89 6.19
N PHE A 111 6.35 -6.16 5.37
CA PHE A 111 5.81 -5.25 4.35
C PHE A 111 6.85 -4.76 3.35
N ALA A 112 8.02 -5.41 3.24
CA ALA A 112 9.01 -5.06 2.24
C ALA A 112 8.42 -5.22 0.84
N PHE A 113 8.64 -4.25 -0.04
CA PHE A 113 8.20 -4.33 -1.42
C PHE A 113 9.10 -5.29 -2.20
N LEU A 114 8.51 -6.37 -2.72
CA LEU A 114 9.24 -7.48 -3.32
C LEU A 114 9.28 -7.41 -4.84
N GLU A 115 8.14 -7.14 -5.46
CA GLU A 115 7.95 -7.29 -6.90
C GLU A 115 6.77 -6.44 -7.38
N GLN A 116 6.79 -6.02 -8.64
CA GLN A 116 5.61 -5.52 -9.33
C GLN A 116 5.48 -6.17 -10.71
N LYS A 117 4.25 -6.49 -11.09
CA LYS A 117 3.90 -7.09 -12.38
C LYS A 117 2.83 -6.28 -13.09
N PHE A 118 3.00 -6.05 -14.38
CA PHE A 118 1.97 -5.52 -15.26
C PHE A 118 1.02 -6.65 -15.72
N ILE A 119 -0.29 -6.42 -15.65
CA ILE A 119 -1.34 -7.44 -15.84
C ILE A 119 -2.42 -7.04 -16.84
N LYS A 120 -2.24 -5.92 -17.55
CA LYS A 120 -3.19 -5.42 -18.55
C LYS A 120 -2.67 -5.60 -19.97
#